data_AF-A0A1H9KCR9-F1
#
_entry.id   AF-A0A1H9KCR9-F1
#
_cell.length_a   1.000
_cell.length_b   1.000
_cell.length_c   1.000
_cell.angle_alpha   90.00
_cell.angle_beta   90.00
_cell.angle_gamma   90.00
#
_symmetry.space_group_name_H-M   'P 1'
#
loop_
_entity.id
_entity.type
_entity.pdbx_description
1 polymer ?
#
loop_
_entity_poly.entity_id
_entity_poly.type
_entity_poly.pdbx_seq_one_letter_code
_entity_poly.pdbx_strand_id
1 'polypeptide(L)' 'MCHHFKSITELDAEEREDVLDSHSRAELEAELSDDELEALTA' A
#
# COMPACT_ATOMS: atom_id res chain seq x y z
N MET A 1 -11.41 -12.77 -11.70
CA MET A 1 -10.79 -13.16 -10.42
C MET A 1 -9.30 -13.01 -10.60
N CYS A 2 -8.71 -11.92 -10.08
CA CYS A 2 -7.28 -11.63 -10.25
C CYS A 2 -6.49 -12.54 -9.30
N HIS A 3 -5.89 -13.61 -9.82
CA HIS A 3 -5.06 -14.55 -9.06
C HIS A 3 -3.67 -14.01 -8.69
N HIS A 4 -3.42 -12.71 -8.84
CA HIS A 4 -2.10 -12.10 -8.62
C HIS A 4 -1.95 -11.39 -7.28
N PHE A 5 -3.02 -11.23 -6.50
CA PHE A 5 -2.91 -10.63 -5.18
C PHE A 5 -2.85 -11.73 -4.12
N LYS A 6 -1.63 -12.19 -3.79
CA LYS A 6 -1.39 -12.91 -2.54
C LYS A 6 -1.76 -11.96 -1.40
N SER A 7 -2.45 -12.46 -0.38
CA SER A 7 -2.71 -11.62 0.80
C SER A 7 -1.39 -11.23 1.48
N ILE A 8 -1.34 -10.09 2.16
CA ILE A 8 -0.14 -9.64 2.90
C ILE A 8 0.36 -10.71 3.90
N THR A 9 -0.55 -11.56 4.38
CA THR A 9 -0.25 -12.68 5.28
C THR A 9 0.38 -13.89 4.57
N GLU A 10 0.30 -13.97 3.25
CA GLU A 10 0.90 -15.00 2.40
C GLU A 10 2.20 -14.54 1.73
N LEU A 11 2.55 -13.25 1.86
CA LEU A 11 3.82 -12.70 1.40
C LEU A 11 4.91 -12.97 2.43
N ASP A 12 6.10 -13.37 1.96
CA ASP A 12 7.27 -13.42 2.82
C ASP A 12 7.79 -11.99 3.16
N ALA A 13 8.81 -11.90 4.02
CA ALA A 13 9.30 -10.61 4.50
C ALA A 13 9.90 -9.75 3.37
N GLU A 14 10.52 -10.39 2.37
CA GLU A 14 11.16 -9.72 1.23
C GLU A 14 10.08 -9.24 0.25
N GLU A 15 9.11 -10.10 -0.08
CA GLU A 15 7.94 -9.74 -0.90
C GLU A 15 7.10 -8.62 -0.24
N ARG A 16 6.99 -8.59 1.09
CA ARG A 16 6.30 -7.49 1.80
C ARG A 16 7.08 -6.19 1.76
N GLU A 17 8.39 -6.25 1.89
CA GLU A 17 9.26 -5.07 1.84
C GLU A 17 9.22 -4.44 0.44
N ASP A 18 9.33 -5.25 -0.62
CA ASP A 18 9.20 -4.78 -2.01
C ASP A 18 7.83 -4.11 -2.27
N VAL A 19 6.74 -4.68 -1.74
CA VAL A 19 5.40 -4.09 -1.87
C VAL A 19 5.31 -2.76 -1.12
N LEU A 20 5.87 -2.67 0.08
CA LEU A 20 5.87 -1.44 0.88
C LEU A 20 6.79 -0.35 0.29
N ASP A 21 7.88 -0.75 -0.36
CA ASP A 21 8.77 0.17 -1.07
C ASP A 21 8.09 0.72 -2.35
N SER A 22 7.40 -0.16 -3.09
CA SER A 22 6.66 0.24 -4.29
C SER A 22 5.43 1.12 -3.99
N HIS A 23 4.74 0.89 -2.86
CA HIS A 23 3.58 1.68 -2.44
C HIS A 23 3.96 2.64 -1.31
N SER A 24 4.90 3.53 -1.61
CA SER A 24 5.39 4.49 -0.63
C SER A 24 4.31 5.50 -0.23
N ARG A 25 4.41 6.01 1.00
CA ARG A 25 3.55 7.09 1.51
C ARG A 25 3.57 8.33 0.60
N ALA A 26 4.68 8.57 -0.10
CA ALA A 26 4.80 9.70 -1.02
C ALA A 26 3.93 9.54 -2.28
N GLU A 27 3.73 8.31 -2.78
CA GLU A 27 2.77 8.08 -3.87
C GLU A 27 1.34 8.31 -3.41
N LEU A 28 1.03 7.86 -2.19
CA LEU A 28 -0.29 8.07 -1.57
C LEU A 28 -0.60 9.57 -1.37
N GLU A 29 0.38 10.34 -0.90
CA GLU A 29 0.30 11.80 -0.73
C GLU A 29 0.23 12.57 -2.07
N ALA A 30 0.68 11.96 -3.17
CA ALA A 30 0.59 12.54 -4.51
C ALA A 30 -0.75 12.28 -5.20
N GLU A 31 -1.41 11.14 -4.93
CA GLU A 31 -2.71 10.79 -5.51
C GLU A 31 -3.90 11.31 -4.71
N LEU A 32 -3.82 11.36 -3.38
CA LEU A 32 -4.93 11.73 -2.52
C LEU A 32 -4.82 13.18 -2.04
N SER A 33 -5.97 13.81 -1.83
CA SER A 33 -6.02 15.10 -1.14
C SER A 33 -5.76 14.95 0.36
N ASP A 34 -5.35 16.05 1.01
CA ASP A 34 -5.11 16.09 2.45
C ASP A 34 -6.33 15.60 3.26
N ASP A 35 -7.55 15.98 2.84
CA ASP A 35 -8.80 15.54 3.48
C ASP A 35 -9.02 14.01 3.36
N GLU A 36 -8.64 13.41 2.23
CA GLU A 36 -8.75 11.96 1.99
C GLU A 36 -7.70 11.17 2.78
N LEU A 37 -6.49 11.72 2.93
CA LEU A 37 -5.43 11.14 3.76
C LEU A 37 -5.77 11.21 5.25
N GLU A 38 -6.35 12.32 5.70
CA GLU A 38 -6.82 12.47 7.08
C GLU A 38 -7.90 11.43 7.40
N ALA A 39 -8.85 11.20 6.48
CA ALA A 39 -9.89 10.19 6.65
C ALA A 39 -9.37 8.74 6.74
N LEU A 40 -8.20 8.44 6.15
CA LEU A 40 -7.56 7.12 6.22
C LEU A 40 -6.73 6.91 7.50
N THR A 41 -6.39 7.99 8.21
CA THR A 41 -5.52 7.96 9.39
C THR A 41 -6.22 8.33 10.71
N ALA A 42 -7.49 8.76 10.65
CA ALA A 42 -8.37 9.05 11.77
C ALA A 42 -9.01 7.79 12.40
#